data_AF-A0A6J1F4J0-F1
#
_entry.id   AF-A0A6J1F4J0-F1
#
_cell.length_a   1.000
_cell.length_b   1.000
_cell.length_c   1.000
_cell.angle_alpha   90.00
_cell.angle_beta   90.00
_cell.angle_gamma   90.00
#
_symmetry.space_group_name_H-M   'P 1'
#
loop_
_entity.id
_entity.type
_entity.pdbx_description
1 polymer ?
#
loop_
_entity_poly.entity_id
_entity_poly.type
_entity_poly.pdbx_seq_one_letter_code
_entity_poly.pdbx_strand_id
1 'polypeptide(L)'
;AELTFNIITLVAKPDEKTDASPVLQTAWAKACDSTEPATIYVPEGIFFVRSVRFNGPCKNNAITVLIDGTLVASSDIQVLANSSSWISFNHISGLSITGGIINGQGTPFGNDSGVKVSEVTYEDIKGTSATEIAIKFDCSPTNHCTGLNLIDINLTYENHIAKASCKNAEGTTSGVVEPSSCLAPANFYPYNIDPLGYS
;
A
#
# COMPACT_ATOMS: atom_id res chain seq x y z
N ALA A 1 17.52 18.37 5.72
CA ALA A 1 18.21 17.25 5.05
C ALA A 1 17.40 16.00 5.30
N GLU A 2 17.15 15.16 4.30
CA GLU A 2 16.23 14.03 4.47
C GLU A 2 16.90 12.87 5.25
N LEU A 3 16.22 12.37 6.28
CA LEU A 3 16.69 11.22 7.06
C LEU A 3 16.17 9.92 6.46
N THR A 4 17.06 8.96 6.20
CA THR A 4 16.65 7.64 5.70
C THR A 4 16.87 6.54 6.74
N PHE A 5 15.82 5.79 7.06
CA PHE A 5 15.81 4.65 7.96
C PHE A 5 15.67 3.35 7.16
N ASN A 6 16.82 2.79 6.74
CA ASN A 6 16.86 1.50 6.03
C ASN A 6 16.60 0.35 7.01
N ILE A 7 15.59 -0.49 6.72
CA ILE A 7 15.21 -1.57 7.62
C ILE A 7 16.27 -2.67 7.75
N ILE A 8 17.12 -2.91 6.74
CA ILE A 8 18.24 -3.87 6.85
C ILE A 8 19.30 -3.36 7.83
N THR A 9 19.59 -2.06 7.79
CA THR A 9 20.47 -1.42 8.78
C THR A 9 19.87 -1.49 10.19
N LEU A 10 18.54 -1.57 10.29
CA LEU A 10 17.79 -1.82 11.52
C LEU A 10 17.52 -3.32 11.76
N VAL A 11 18.32 -4.21 11.16
CA VAL A 11 18.33 -5.67 11.35
C VAL A 11 17.13 -6.47 10.82
N ALA A 12 16.34 -5.91 9.90
CA ALA A 12 15.37 -6.69 9.13
C ALA A 12 16.08 -7.69 8.21
N LYS A 13 15.49 -8.87 8.04
CA LYS A 13 16.02 -9.94 7.18
C LYS A 13 15.07 -10.18 5.99
N PRO A 14 15.57 -10.16 4.75
CA PRO A 14 14.78 -10.49 3.56
C PRO A 14 14.70 -12.01 3.36
N ASP A 15 14.21 -12.76 4.36
CA ASP A 15 14.20 -14.23 4.36
C ASP A 15 12.80 -14.85 4.35
N GLU A 16 11.75 -14.04 4.18
CA GLU A 16 10.32 -14.44 4.21
C GLU A 16 9.89 -15.13 5.53
N LYS A 17 10.74 -15.16 6.56
CA LYS A 17 10.52 -15.96 7.78
C LYS A 17 10.61 -15.12 9.03
N THR A 18 11.59 -14.23 9.10
CA THR A 18 11.82 -13.37 10.24
C THR A 18 10.83 -12.21 10.22
N ASP A 19 10.09 -12.04 11.31
CA ASP A 19 9.09 -10.96 11.43
C ASP A 19 9.76 -9.58 11.44
N ALA A 20 9.51 -8.80 10.40
CA ALA A 20 10.01 -7.44 10.22
C ALA A 20 9.12 -6.38 10.90
N SER A 21 7.96 -6.75 11.46
CA SER A 21 7.05 -5.81 12.13
C SER A 21 7.72 -4.95 13.22
N PRO A 22 8.55 -5.53 14.13
CA PRO A 22 9.24 -4.74 15.16
C PRO A 22 10.25 -3.75 14.58
N VAL A 23 10.90 -4.12 13.48
CA VAL A 23 11.89 -3.28 12.79
C VAL A 23 11.19 -2.12 12.08
N LEU A 24 10.07 -2.39 11.40
CA LEU A 24 9.23 -1.39 10.78
C LEU A 24 8.66 -0.40 11.81
N GLN A 25 8.20 -0.89 12.97
CA GLN A 25 7.79 -0.03 14.09
C GLN A 25 8.93 0.85 14.61
N THR A 26 10.14 0.30 14.71
CA THR A 26 11.32 1.06 15.13
C THR A 26 11.68 2.14 14.13
N ALA A 27 11.66 1.82 12.83
CA ALA A 27 11.89 2.79 11.76
C ALA A 27 10.83 3.91 11.80
N TRP A 28 9.56 3.53 11.98
CA TRP A 28 8.45 4.47 12.11
C TRP A 28 8.60 5.38 13.31
N ALA A 29 8.92 4.85 14.49
CA ALA A 29 9.11 5.67 15.68
C ALA A 29 10.20 6.73 15.48
N LYS A 30 11.32 6.36 14.83
CA LYS A 30 12.40 7.29 14.49
C LYS A 30 11.97 8.34 13.47
N ALA A 31 11.26 7.94 12.42
CA ALA A 31 10.74 8.84 11.41
C ALA A 31 9.70 9.82 11.98
N CYS A 32 8.81 9.32 12.84
CA CYS A 32 7.73 10.09 13.46
C CYS A 32 8.26 11.09 14.51
N ASP A 33 9.37 10.76 15.19
CA ASP A 33 10.03 11.65 16.15
C ASP A 33 10.96 12.69 15.48
N SER A 34 11.22 12.56 14.18
CA SER A 34 12.02 13.52 13.39
C SER A 34 11.30 14.85 13.21
N THR A 35 12.04 15.95 13.22
CA THR A 35 11.56 17.27 12.79
C THR A 35 11.87 17.56 11.31
N GLU A 36 12.73 16.76 10.69
CA GLU A 36 13.06 16.82 9.26
C GLU A 36 12.24 15.79 8.46
N PRO A 37 12.06 15.98 7.15
CA PRO A 37 11.52 14.94 6.27
C PRO A 37 12.25 13.62 6.44
N ALA A 38 11.49 12.53 6.52
CA ALA A 38 12.01 11.21 6.88
C ALA A 38 11.50 10.13 5.93
N THR A 39 12.41 9.31 5.43
CA THR A 39 12.12 8.14 4.61
C THR A 39 12.38 6.86 5.40
N ILE A 40 11.39 5.96 5.46
CA ILE A 40 11.56 4.57 5.86
C ILE A 40 11.81 3.78 4.57
N TYR A 41 12.97 3.15 4.46
CA TYR A 41 13.39 2.46 3.24
C TYR A 41 13.38 0.95 3.42
N VAL A 42 12.58 0.28 2.58
CA VAL A 42 12.49 -1.17 2.43
C VAL A 42 13.19 -1.56 1.13
N PRO A 43 14.43 -2.07 1.19
CA PRO A 43 15.20 -2.42 0.00
C PRO A 43 14.66 -3.68 -0.70
N GLU A 44 15.24 -4.04 -1.84
CA GLU A 44 14.93 -5.26 -2.56
C GLU A 44 15.06 -6.53 -1.67
N GLY A 45 14.10 -7.45 -1.80
CA GLY A 45 13.99 -8.67 -0.97
C GLY A 45 12.57 -8.93 -0.48
N ILE A 46 12.32 -10.08 0.16
CA ILE A 46 11.00 -10.44 0.71
C ILE A 46 11.05 -10.44 2.24
N PHE A 47 10.27 -9.55 2.86
CA PHE A 47 10.22 -9.34 4.31
C PHE A 47 8.87 -9.77 4.85
N PHE A 48 8.88 -10.78 5.72
CA PHE A 48 7.67 -11.20 6.41
C PHE A 48 7.24 -10.13 7.43
N VAL A 49 5.97 -9.75 7.41
CA VAL A 49 5.34 -8.81 8.32
C VAL A 49 4.14 -9.49 8.93
N ARG A 50 4.15 -9.69 10.25
CA ARG A 50 3.01 -10.26 10.97
C ARG A 50 1.83 -9.29 11.06
N SER A 51 2.05 -8.13 11.68
CA SER A 51 1.09 -7.04 11.79
C SER A 51 1.81 -5.80 12.27
N VAL A 52 1.56 -4.66 11.65
CA VAL A 52 2.20 -3.40 12.02
C VAL A 52 1.19 -2.26 12.03
N ARG A 53 1.31 -1.43 13.07
CA ARG A 53 0.54 -0.21 13.24
C ARG A 53 1.48 0.97 13.33
N PHE A 54 1.26 1.92 12.45
CA PHE A 54 1.94 3.20 12.38
C PHE A 54 1.01 4.27 12.93
N ASN A 55 1.38 4.85 14.07
CA ASN A 55 0.56 5.85 14.75
C ASN A 55 1.22 7.22 14.61
N GLY A 56 0.39 8.24 14.40
CA GLY A 56 0.72 9.63 14.71
C GLY A 56 -0.02 10.11 15.96
N PRO A 57 -0.05 11.42 16.21
CA PRO A 57 0.56 12.48 15.40
C PRO A 57 2.10 12.43 15.43
N CYS A 58 2.74 12.82 14.33
CA CYS A 58 4.20 12.90 14.22
C CYS A 58 4.70 14.34 14.33
N LYS A 59 5.98 14.52 14.69
CA LYS A 59 6.60 15.85 14.79
C LYS A 59 6.84 16.51 13.44
N ASN A 60 6.87 15.72 12.36
CA ASN A 60 6.88 16.17 10.98
C ASN A 60 5.66 15.64 10.22
N ASN A 61 5.39 16.24 9.08
CA ASN A 61 4.32 15.90 8.14
C ASN A 61 4.88 15.51 6.76
N ALA A 62 6.09 14.96 6.72
CA ALA A 62 6.77 14.58 5.48
C ALA A 62 7.49 13.25 5.69
N ILE A 63 6.69 12.19 5.93
CA ILE A 63 7.19 10.82 6.10
C ILE A 63 6.93 10.05 4.81
N THR A 64 7.97 9.49 4.21
CA THR A 64 7.86 8.60 3.05
C THR A 64 8.17 7.17 3.46
N VAL A 65 7.35 6.21 3.05
CA VAL A 65 7.68 4.78 3.09
C VAL A 65 8.05 4.37 1.67
N LEU A 66 9.35 4.28 1.41
CA LEU A 66 9.91 3.87 0.13
C LEU A 66 10.15 2.36 0.15
N ILE A 67 9.52 1.64 -0.77
CA ILE A 67 9.59 0.19 -0.85
C ILE A 67 10.12 -0.19 -2.24
N ASP A 68 11.29 -0.80 -2.30
CA ASP A 68 11.82 -1.47 -3.49
C ASP A 68 11.65 -3.00 -3.42
N GLY A 69 11.45 -3.54 -2.21
CA GLY A 69 11.20 -4.96 -1.96
C GLY A 69 9.73 -5.36 -1.86
N THR A 70 9.50 -6.50 -1.21
CA THR A 70 8.19 -7.08 -0.93
C THR A 70 7.98 -7.21 0.57
N LEU A 71 6.91 -6.63 1.10
CA LEU A 71 6.39 -6.94 2.43
C LEU A 71 5.37 -8.07 2.27
N VAL A 72 5.46 -9.15 3.04
CA VAL A 72 4.57 -10.31 2.91
C VAL A 72 3.92 -10.68 4.23
N ALA A 73 2.62 -10.93 4.24
CA ALA A 73 1.86 -11.30 5.42
C ALA A 73 2.15 -12.75 5.81
N SER A 74 1.52 -13.23 6.89
CA SER A 74 1.59 -14.64 7.24
C SER A 74 0.57 -15.43 6.44
N SER A 75 0.96 -16.59 5.92
CA SER A 75 0.04 -17.55 5.31
C SER A 75 -0.79 -18.29 6.34
N ASP A 76 -0.49 -18.11 7.64
CA ASP A 76 -1.22 -18.75 8.73
C ASP A 76 -2.44 -17.92 9.12
N ILE A 77 -3.62 -18.45 8.80
CA ILE A 77 -4.91 -17.80 8.99
C ILE A 77 -5.21 -17.50 10.47
N GLN A 78 -4.61 -18.24 11.41
CA GLN A 78 -4.73 -18.00 12.87
C GLN A 78 -4.03 -16.69 13.29
N VAL A 79 -2.97 -16.31 12.56
CA VAL A 79 -2.20 -15.08 12.82
C VAL A 79 -2.97 -13.86 12.28
N LEU A 80 -3.68 -14.02 11.16
CA LEU A 80 -4.52 -12.97 10.56
C LEU A 80 -5.87 -12.80 11.28
N ALA A 81 -6.51 -13.88 11.74
CA ALA A 81 -7.82 -13.85 12.40
C ALA A 81 -7.85 -13.09 13.74
N ASN A 82 -6.69 -12.85 14.36
CA ASN A 82 -6.57 -12.14 15.64
C ASN A 82 -6.23 -10.65 15.49
N SER A 83 -6.06 -10.15 14.27
CA SER A 83 -5.70 -8.75 14.00
C SER A 83 -6.71 -8.13 13.05
N SER A 84 -7.41 -7.07 13.47
CA SER A 84 -8.39 -6.37 12.63
C SER A 84 -7.77 -5.69 11.40
N SER A 85 -6.44 -5.55 11.34
CA SER A 85 -5.70 -4.93 10.23
C SER A 85 -4.26 -5.46 10.17
N TRP A 86 -3.77 -5.79 8.98
CA TRP A 86 -2.39 -6.28 8.77
C TRP A 86 -1.35 -5.15 8.83
N ILE A 87 -1.53 -4.11 8.01
CA ILE A 87 -0.74 -2.86 8.06
C ILE A 87 -1.74 -1.72 8.23
N SER A 88 -1.56 -0.87 9.24
CA SER A 88 -2.47 0.24 9.51
C SER A 88 -1.73 1.53 9.79
N PHE A 89 -2.22 2.63 9.23
CA PHE A 89 -1.73 3.99 9.45
C PHE A 89 -2.83 4.78 10.15
N ASN A 90 -2.57 5.34 11.33
CA ASN A 90 -3.59 5.97 12.17
C ASN A 90 -3.17 7.38 12.61
N HIS A 91 -4.03 8.38 12.41
CA HIS A 91 -3.81 9.76 12.85
C HIS A 91 -2.49 10.37 12.35
N ILE A 92 -2.16 10.18 11.06
CA ILE A 92 -0.93 10.67 10.44
C ILE A 92 -1.26 11.76 9.41
N SER A 93 -0.47 12.83 9.41
CA SER A 93 -0.54 13.89 8.41
C SER A 93 0.70 13.83 7.51
N GLY A 94 0.51 13.88 6.19
CA GLY A 94 1.60 13.97 5.22
C GLY A 94 2.47 12.70 5.08
N LEU A 95 1.83 11.54 5.09
CA LEU A 95 2.45 10.26 4.74
C LEU A 95 2.42 10.03 3.22
N SER A 96 3.55 9.63 2.64
CA SER A 96 3.65 9.08 1.28
C SER A 96 4.11 7.63 1.33
N ILE A 97 3.56 6.77 0.49
CA ILE A 97 4.03 5.38 0.32
C ILE A 97 4.34 5.21 -1.16
N THR A 98 5.56 4.78 -1.47
CA THR A 98 6.07 4.73 -2.84
C THR A 98 6.72 3.38 -3.10
N GLY A 99 6.31 2.74 -4.21
CA GLY A 99 6.93 1.54 -4.74
C GLY A 99 6.52 0.23 -4.05
N GLY A 100 7.20 -0.84 -4.47
CA GLY A 100 7.23 -2.13 -3.80
C GLY A 100 5.97 -2.97 -3.90
N ILE A 101 6.00 -4.12 -3.24
CA ILE A 101 4.92 -5.10 -3.24
C ILE A 101 4.46 -5.34 -1.80
N ILE A 102 3.17 -5.15 -1.50
CA ILE A 102 2.59 -5.43 -0.18
C ILE A 102 1.67 -6.67 -0.31
N ASN A 103 2.23 -7.85 -0.07
CA ASN A 103 1.60 -9.16 -0.21
C ASN A 103 0.80 -9.61 1.02
N GLY A 104 -0.51 -9.40 1.02
CA GLY A 104 -1.39 -9.77 2.14
C GLY A 104 -1.57 -11.26 2.43
N GLN A 105 -1.06 -12.16 1.57
CA GLN A 105 -1.25 -13.63 1.63
C GLN A 105 -2.68 -14.10 2.00
N GLY A 106 -3.70 -13.29 1.69
CA GLY A 106 -5.09 -13.69 1.85
C GLY A 106 -5.35 -14.87 0.93
N THR A 107 -5.89 -15.96 1.48
CA THR A 107 -6.29 -17.09 0.64
C THR A 107 -7.53 -16.70 -0.17
N PRO A 108 -7.49 -16.76 -1.51
CA PRO A 108 -8.70 -17.00 -2.27
C PRO A 108 -9.07 -18.46 -2.04
N PHE A 109 -10.35 -18.77 -1.95
CA PHE A 109 -10.77 -20.05 -2.48
C PHE A 109 -10.36 -20.08 -3.97
N GLY A 110 -9.24 -20.73 -4.31
CA GLY A 110 -8.81 -20.98 -5.69
C GLY A 110 -7.36 -20.55 -6.00
N ASN A 111 -6.62 -21.47 -6.62
CA ASN A 111 -5.19 -21.43 -6.93
C ASN A 111 -4.78 -20.25 -7.84
N ASP A 112 -4.11 -19.24 -7.29
CA ASP A 112 -3.13 -18.43 -8.01
C ASP A 112 -2.21 -17.71 -7.01
N SER A 113 -0.90 -17.91 -7.12
CA SER A 113 0.08 -17.22 -6.29
C SER A 113 0.27 -15.80 -6.83
N GLY A 114 -0.53 -14.87 -6.33
CA GLY A 114 -0.41 -13.46 -6.61
C GLY A 114 -0.87 -12.61 -5.43
N VAL A 115 -0.20 -11.49 -5.22
CA VAL A 115 -0.60 -10.49 -4.25
C VAL A 115 -1.95 -9.92 -4.66
N LYS A 116 -3.00 -10.29 -3.95
CA LYS A 116 -4.32 -9.69 -4.12
C LYS A 116 -4.48 -8.53 -3.16
N VAL A 117 -4.40 -7.30 -3.68
CA VAL A 117 -4.80 -6.09 -2.94
C VAL A 117 -6.28 -5.88 -3.18
N SER A 118 -7.12 -6.16 -2.18
CA SER A 118 -8.56 -5.98 -2.31
C SER A 118 -9.19 -5.35 -1.07
N GLU A 119 -10.31 -4.67 -1.25
CA GLU A 119 -11.09 -4.02 -0.18
C GLU A 119 -10.26 -3.01 0.63
N VAL A 120 -9.54 -2.12 -0.08
CA VAL A 120 -8.69 -1.09 0.54
C VAL A 120 -9.32 0.28 0.34
N THR A 121 -9.59 0.98 1.43
CA THR A 121 -10.11 2.34 1.41
C THR A 121 -9.00 3.35 1.71
N TYR A 122 -8.86 4.32 0.81
CA TYR A 122 -8.04 5.51 0.96
C TYR A 122 -9.01 6.68 1.18
N GLU A 123 -8.92 7.33 2.34
CA GLU A 123 -9.89 8.35 2.75
C GLU A 123 -9.20 9.59 3.34
N ASP A 124 -9.74 10.77 3.01
CA ASP A 124 -9.33 12.09 3.53
C ASP A 124 -7.83 12.41 3.31
N ILE A 125 -7.32 12.05 2.13
CA ILE A 125 -5.91 12.30 1.77
C ILE A 125 -5.80 13.63 1.05
N LYS A 126 -5.20 14.63 1.70
CA LYS A 126 -5.02 15.98 1.14
C LYS A 126 -3.57 16.42 1.20
N GLY A 127 -3.06 17.06 0.14
CA GLY A 127 -1.71 17.62 0.14
C GLY A 127 -1.08 17.82 -1.24
N THR A 128 0.24 17.85 -1.27
CA THR A 128 1.04 18.00 -2.48
C THR A 128 1.95 16.79 -2.63
N SER A 129 1.91 16.16 -3.80
CA SER A 129 2.76 15.04 -4.19
C SER A 129 4.14 15.51 -4.62
N ALA A 130 5.14 14.65 -4.40
CA ALA A 130 6.51 14.86 -4.85
C ALA A 130 6.71 14.55 -6.35
N THR A 131 5.76 13.87 -6.99
CA THR A 131 5.82 13.53 -8.42
C THR A 131 4.49 13.82 -9.10
N GLU A 132 4.49 13.92 -10.43
CA GLU A 132 3.26 14.19 -11.17
C GLU A 132 2.20 13.10 -10.98
N ILE A 133 2.61 11.82 -10.80
CA ILE A 133 1.68 10.71 -10.50
C ILE A 133 1.58 10.54 -8.99
N ALA A 134 0.53 11.11 -8.38
CA ALA A 134 0.30 11.05 -6.95
C ALA A 134 -0.41 9.77 -6.48
N ILE A 135 -1.17 9.14 -7.37
CA ILE A 135 -1.87 7.87 -7.10
C ILE A 135 -1.44 6.88 -8.17
N LYS A 136 -0.81 5.77 -7.79
CA LYS A 136 -0.41 4.71 -8.73
C LYS A 136 -0.84 3.34 -8.22
N PHE A 137 -1.75 2.70 -8.95
CA PHE A 137 -2.12 1.29 -8.78
C PHE A 137 -1.61 0.50 -9.97
N ASP A 138 -0.64 -0.40 -9.77
CA ASP A 138 -0.03 -1.19 -10.85
C ASP A 138 -0.14 -2.68 -10.52
N CYS A 139 -1.33 -3.23 -10.77
CA CYS A 139 -1.72 -4.58 -10.33
C CYS A 139 -1.49 -5.61 -11.45
N SER A 140 -1.44 -6.89 -11.08
CA SER A 140 -1.20 -7.98 -12.03
C SER A 140 -2.44 -8.22 -12.92
N PRO A 141 -2.26 -8.60 -14.21
CA PRO A 141 -3.38 -9.03 -15.05
C PRO A 141 -4.04 -10.34 -14.60
N THR A 142 -3.37 -11.16 -13.78
CA THR A 142 -3.96 -12.37 -13.20
C THR A 142 -4.56 -12.14 -11.82
N ASN A 143 -4.11 -11.09 -11.13
CA ASN A 143 -4.56 -10.74 -9.78
C ASN A 143 -4.83 -9.24 -9.75
N HIS A 144 -6.01 -8.87 -10.23
CA HIS A 144 -6.47 -7.49 -10.24
C HIS A 144 -6.60 -6.99 -8.80
N CYS A 145 -6.33 -5.70 -8.60
CA CYS A 145 -6.75 -5.04 -7.37
C CYS A 145 -8.24 -4.79 -7.46
N THR A 146 -9.04 -5.21 -6.50
CA THR A 146 -10.51 -5.10 -6.57
C THR A 146 -11.09 -4.52 -5.28
N GLY A 147 -12.15 -3.73 -5.36
CA GLY A 147 -12.74 -3.12 -4.16
C GLY A 147 -11.86 -2.03 -3.55
N LEU A 148 -11.06 -1.35 -4.38
CA LEU A 148 -10.37 -0.13 -3.94
C LEU A 148 -11.40 1.00 -3.77
N ASN A 149 -11.32 1.78 -2.71
CA ASN A 149 -12.22 2.91 -2.49
C ASN A 149 -11.40 4.18 -2.29
N LEU A 150 -11.63 5.21 -3.11
CA LEU A 150 -11.03 6.53 -2.93
C LEU A 150 -12.12 7.50 -2.45
N ILE A 151 -11.94 8.07 -1.26
CA ILE A 151 -12.92 8.95 -0.64
C ILE A 151 -12.23 10.25 -0.23
N ASP A 152 -12.74 11.39 -0.68
CA ASP A 152 -12.25 12.71 -0.25
C ASP A 152 -10.72 12.90 -0.38
N ILE A 153 -10.19 12.60 -1.57
CA ILE A 153 -8.79 12.77 -1.95
C ILE A 153 -8.58 14.11 -2.66
N ASN A 154 -7.57 14.88 -2.26
CA ASN A 154 -7.15 16.10 -2.95
C ASN A 154 -5.62 16.24 -2.97
N LEU A 155 -4.99 15.88 -4.09
CA LEU A 155 -3.54 15.87 -4.26
C LEU A 155 -3.12 16.75 -5.44
N THR A 156 -2.13 17.61 -5.19
CA THR A 156 -1.55 18.56 -6.15
C THR A 156 -0.10 18.24 -6.48
N TYR A 157 0.43 18.70 -7.61
CA TYR A 157 1.86 18.66 -7.98
C TYR A 157 2.20 20.00 -8.64
N GLU A 158 3.30 20.64 -8.23
CA GLU A 158 3.78 21.92 -8.80
C GLU A 158 2.67 22.97 -9.08
N ASN A 159 1.78 23.18 -8.10
CA ASN A 159 0.63 24.10 -8.16
C ASN A 159 -0.50 23.75 -9.16
N HIS A 160 -0.57 22.51 -9.64
CA HIS A 160 -1.72 21.98 -10.37
C HIS A 160 -2.23 20.68 -9.74
N ILE A 161 -3.39 20.19 -10.15
CA ILE A 161 -3.89 18.87 -9.71
C ILE A 161 -2.90 17.81 -10.21
N ALA A 162 -2.54 16.85 -9.35
CA ALA A 162 -1.62 15.77 -9.73
C ALA A 162 -2.28 14.82 -10.77
N LYS A 163 -1.70 13.63 -10.99
CA LYS A 163 -2.26 12.59 -11.86
C LYS A 163 -2.41 11.27 -11.12
N ALA A 164 -3.35 10.45 -11.60
CA ALA A 164 -3.52 9.07 -11.18
C ALA A 164 -3.17 8.12 -12.33
N SER A 165 -2.60 6.95 -12.02
CA SER A 165 -2.31 5.89 -12.98
C SER A 165 -2.74 4.53 -12.42
N CYS A 166 -3.53 3.78 -13.18
CA CYS A 166 -4.11 2.50 -12.75
C CYS A 166 -3.87 1.44 -13.82
N LYS A 167 -3.49 0.23 -13.39
CA LYS A 167 -3.37 -0.96 -14.23
C LYS A 167 -3.97 -2.13 -13.47
N ASN A 168 -4.94 -2.81 -14.08
CA ASN A 168 -5.67 -3.95 -13.49
C ASN A 168 -6.22 -3.64 -12.08
N ALA A 169 -6.72 -2.42 -11.89
CA ALA A 169 -7.18 -1.92 -10.60
C ALA A 169 -8.64 -1.46 -10.71
N GLU A 170 -9.48 -2.00 -9.83
CA GLU A 170 -10.92 -1.86 -9.84
C GLU A 170 -11.40 -1.34 -8.48
N GLY A 171 -12.41 -0.48 -8.53
CA GLY A 171 -12.87 0.17 -7.31
C GLY A 171 -13.93 1.23 -7.52
N THR A 172 -14.17 1.99 -6.46
CA THR A 172 -15.16 3.06 -6.44
C THR A 172 -14.55 4.36 -5.90
N THR A 173 -15.25 5.45 -6.16
CA THR A 173 -14.89 6.77 -5.65
C THR A 173 -16.09 7.45 -5.03
N SER A 174 -15.89 8.17 -3.93
CA SER A 174 -16.92 8.98 -3.29
C SER A 174 -16.37 10.35 -2.87
N GLY A 175 -17.22 11.36 -2.83
CA GLY A 175 -16.81 12.72 -2.44
C GLY A 175 -15.87 13.38 -3.46
N VAL A 176 -14.97 14.24 -2.97
CA VAL A 176 -14.00 14.93 -3.82
C VAL A 176 -12.84 13.99 -4.10
N VAL A 177 -12.53 13.69 -5.37
CA VAL A 177 -11.36 12.86 -5.73
C VAL A 177 -10.56 13.55 -6.82
N GLU A 178 -9.53 14.25 -6.38
CA GLU A 178 -8.52 14.93 -7.20
C GLU A 178 -7.13 14.39 -6.83
N PRO A 179 -6.32 13.88 -7.76
CA PRO A 179 -6.58 13.76 -9.19
C PRO A 179 -7.72 12.81 -9.52
N SER A 180 -8.34 13.02 -10.69
CA SER A 180 -9.40 12.14 -11.17
C SER A 180 -8.95 10.69 -11.12
N SER A 181 -9.77 9.85 -10.50
CA SER A 181 -9.48 8.42 -10.37
C SER A 181 -9.36 7.74 -11.73
N CYS A 182 -8.48 6.75 -11.78
CA CYS A 182 -8.27 5.85 -12.91
C CYS A 182 -8.79 4.43 -12.65
N LEU A 183 -9.45 4.20 -11.50
CA LEU A 183 -9.99 2.90 -11.12
C LEU A 183 -11.09 2.47 -12.11
N ALA A 184 -11.00 1.24 -12.60
CA ALA A 184 -12.07 0.67 -13.39
C ALA A 184 -13.28 0.35 -12.48
N PRO A 185 -14.51 0.62 -12.91
CA PRO A 185 -15.68 0.14 -12.17
C PRO A 185 -15.71 -1.39 -12.19
N ALA A 186 -16.07 -2.01 -11.06
CA ALA A 186 -16.05 -3.47 -10.83
C ALA A 186 -16.95 -4.32 -11.77
N ASN A 187 -17.62 -3.70 -12.76
CA ASN A 187 -18.60 -4.34 -13.63
C ASN A 187 -18.13 -4.49 -15.10
N PHE A 188 -16.83 -4.37 -15.40
CA PHE A 188 -16.36 -4.37 -16.81
C PHE A 188 -15.69 -5.65 -17.32
N TYR A 189 -15.75 -6.76 -16.57
CA TYR A 189 -15.53 -8.10 -17.13
C TYR A 189 -16.76 -8.96 -16.92
N PRO A 190 -17.58 -9.23 -17.96
CA PRO A 190 -18.52 -10.33 -17.87
C PRO A 190 -17.69 -11.61 -17.76
N TYR A 191 -17.94 -12.37 -16.69
CA TYR A 191 -17.68 -13.80 -16.64
C TYR A 191 -18.17 -14.42 -17.96
N ASN A 192 -17.25 -14.78 -18.86
CA ASN A 192 -17.53 -15.62 -20.03
C ASN A 192 -16.23 -16.21 -20.57
N ILE A 193 -15.73 -17.23 -19.88
CA ILE A 193 -15.23 -18.42 -20.58
C ILE A 193 -15.90 -19.62 -19.92
N ASP A 194 -17.01 -20.07 -20.54
CA ASP A 194 -17.47 -21.44 -20.40
C ASP A 194 -16.34 -22.39 -20.88
N PRO A 195 -15.91 -23.37 -20.08
CA PRO A 195 -14.86 -24.30 -20.50
C PRO A 195 -15.36 -25.47 -21.36
N LEU A 196 -16.60 -25.44 -21.86
CA LEU A 196 -17.16 -26.52 -22.66
C LEU A 196 -17.61 -26.01 -24.03
N GLY A 197 -16.64 -25.86 -24.93
CA GLY A 197 -16.93 -25.73 -26.35
C GLY A 197 -17.68 -26.95 -26.85
N TYR A 198 -18.93 -26.76 -27.27
CA TYR A 198 -19.61 -27.60 -28.25
C TYR A 198 -20.58 -26.73 -29.06
N SER A 199 -20.23 -26.62 -30.36
CA SER A 199 -20.97 -26.13 -31.54
C SER A 199 -21.94 -24.95 -31.41
#